data_AF-A0A2M7J9X3-F1
#
_entry.id   AF-A0A2M7J9X3-F1
#
_cell.length_a   1.000
_cell.length_b   1.000
_cell.length_c   1.000
_cell.angle_alpha   90.00
_cell.angle_beta   90.00
_cell.angle_gamma   90.00
#
_symmetry.space_group_name_H-M   'P 1'
#
loop_
_entity.id
_entity.type
_entity.pdbx_description
1 polymer ?
#
loop_
_entity_poly.entity_id
_entity_poly.type
_entity_poly.pdbx_seq_one_letter_code
_entity_poly.pdbx_strand_id
1 'polypeptide(L)'
;EKGVQTHLLDEVQGVYRLQGVKVNDKHIEIIVKQMLSMVRIVDPGDTAFVPGEQVGKWEVREANEKLAASKKKASFEPILQGITKAALNSKSFISAASFQETTRVLTESAIKGAEDNFEGLKENIIVGRKIPAGTGLAETKRA
;
A
#
# COMPACT_ATOMS: atom_id res chain seq x y z
N GLU A 1 -1.40 -16.42 3.67
CA GLU A 1 -2.12 -15.17 3.36
C GLU A 1 -3.64 -15.29 3.55
N LYS A 2 -4.34 -16.14 2.78
CA LYS A 2 -5.81 -16.27 2.85
C LYS A 2 -6.35 -16.56 4.25
N GLY A 3 -5.72 -17.47 5.00
CA GLY A 3 -6.16 -17.80 6.37
C GLY A 3 -6.15 -16.60 7.33
N VAL A 4 -5.14 -15.73 7.25
CA VAL A 4 -5.06 -14.52 8.10
C VAL A 4 -6.12 -13.51 7.71
N GLN A 5 -6.38 -13.34 6.40
CA GLN A 5 -7.43 -12.44 5.91
C GLN A 5 -8.82 -12.88 6.37
N THR A 6 -9.15 -14.17 6.21
CA THR A 6 -10.42 -14.73 6.65
C THR A 6 -10.58 -14.59 8.16
N HIS A 7 -9.54 -14.91 8.94
CA HIS A 7 -9.60 -14.79 10.39
C HIS A 7 -9.86 -13.35 10.85
N LEU A 8 -9.13 -12.35 10.30
CA LEU A 8 -9.36 -10.94 10.64
C LEU A 8 -10.77 -10.46 10.25
N LEU A 9 -11.27 -10.93 9.10
CA LEU A 9 -12.61 -10.61 8.64
C LEU A 9 -13.67 -11.17 9.60
N ASP A 10 -13.55 -12.43 9.99
CA ASP A 10 -14.49 -13.10 10.88
C ASP A 10 -14.52 -12.46 12.28
N GLU A 11 -13.36 -12.12 12.84
CA GLU A 11 -13.24 -11.47 14.16
C GLU A 11 -13.89 -10.07 14.16
N VAL A 12 -13.56 -9.23 13.17
CA VAL A 12 -14.13 -7.87 13.06
C VAL A 12 -15.64 -7.94 12.81
N GLN A 13 -16.07 -8.84 11.92
CA GLN A 13 -17.48 -9.02 11.59
C GLN A 13 -18.29 -9.57 12.78
N GLY A 14 -17.68 -10.43 13.61
CA GLY A 14 -18.27 -10.93 14.85
C GLY A 14 -18.68 -9.81 15.81
N VAL A 15 -17.82 -8.80 15.99
CA VAL A 15 -18.11 -7.65 16.85
C VAL A 15 -19.26 -6.81 16.31
N TYR A 16 -19.29 -6.51 15.00
CA TYR A 16 -20.38 -5.76 14.38
C TYR A 16 -21.72 -6.51 14.46
N ARG A 17 -21.70 -7.83 14.23
CA ARG A 17 -22.89 -8.69 14.37
C ARG A 17 -23.42 -8.70 15.80
N LEU A 18 -22.52 -8.75 16.80
CA LEU A 18 -22.90 -8.70 18.22
C LEU A 18 -23.58 -7.37 18.60
N GLN A 19 -23.19 -6.26 17.95
CA GLN A 19 -23.82 -4.96 18.12
C GLN A 19 -25.07 -4.74 17.24
N GLY A 20 -25.46 -5.75 16.45
CA GLY A 20 -26.61 -5.66 15.54
C GLY A 20 -26.38 -4.77 14.31
N VAL A 21 -25.15 -4.36 14.04
CA VAL A 21 -24.79 -3.50 12.91
C VAL A 21 -24.45 -4.36 11.70
N LYS A 22 -25.12 -4.12 10.58
CA LYS A 22 -24.85 -4.83 9.31
C LYS A 22 -23.78 -4.08 8.52
N VAL A 23 -22.61 -4.70 8.33
CA VAL A 23 -21.52 -4.19 7.49
C VAL A 23 -21.23 -5.21 6.39
N ASN A 24 -21.03 -4.74 5.16
CA ASN A 24 -20.64 -5.62 4.05
C ASN A 24 -19.17 -6.01 4.17
N ASP A 25 -18.89 -7.30 4.12
CA ASP A 25 -17.55 -7.91 4.22
C ASP A 25 -16.52 -7.25 3.29
N LYS A 26 -16.95 -6.80 2.09
CA LYS A 26 -16.07 -6.12 1.12
C LYS A 26 -15.38 -4.87 1.69
N HIS A 27 -16.03 -4.15 2.60
CA HIS A 27 -15.43 -2.96 3.22
C HIS A 27 -14.25 -3.33 4.13
N ILE A 28 -14.43 -4.39 4.93
CA ILE A 28 -13.40 -4.90 5.83
C ILE A 28 -12.27 -5.53 5.01
N GLU A 29 -12.59 -6.27 3.96
CA GLU A 29 -11.61 -6.89 3.06
C GLU A 29 -10.67 -5.85 2.43
N ILE A 30 -11.19 -4.70 1.98
CA ILE A 30 -10.37 -3.62 1.43
C ILE A 30 -9.38 -3.08 2.47
N ILE A 31 -9.80 -2.95 3.74
CA ILE A 31 -8.93 -2.48 4.83
C ILE A 31 -7.86 -3.53 5.15
N VAL A 32 -8.25 -4.80 5.28
CA VAL A 32 -7.31 -5.90 5.56
C VAL A 32 -6.30 -6.07 4.41
N LYS A 33 -6.73 -5.87 3.16
CA LYS A 33 -5.83 -5.83 2.00
C LYS A 33 -4.79 -4.73 2.14
N GLN A 34 -5.16 -3.55 2.64
CA GLN A 34 -4.21 -2.47 2.88
C GLN A 34 -3.21 -2.81 4.00
N MET A 35 -3.65 -3.52 5.05
CA MET A 35 -2.78 -4.01 6.12
C MET A 35 -1.75 -5.05 5.66
N LEU A 36 -1.98 -5.71 4.52
CA LEU A 36 -1.10 -6.72 3.91
C LEU A 36 -0.41 -6.20 2.63
N SER A 37 -0.33 -4.88 2.46
CA SER A 37 0.26 -4.24 1.28
C SER A 37 1.78 -4.34 1.22
N MET A 38 2.45 -4.67 2.33
CA MET A 38 3.91 -4.77 2.44
C MET A 38 4.38 -6.23 2.50
N VAL A 39 5.57 -6.48 1.94
CA VAL A 39 6.21 -7.80 1.94
C VAL A 39 7.67 -7.68 2.38
N ARG A 40 8.20 -8.75 2.98
CA ARG A 40 9.63 -8.92 3.27
C ARG A 40 10.26 -9.76 2.17
N ILE A 41 11.38 -9.32 1.62
CA ILE A 41 12.14 -10.14 0.66
C ILE A 41 12.86 -11.26 1.40
N VAL A 42 12.64 -12.50 0.96
CA VAL A 42 13.34 -13.69 1.48
C VAL A 42 14.57 -13.99 0.63
N ASP A 43 14.36 -14.03 -0.69
CA ASP A 43 15.43 -14.22 -1.68
C ASP A 43 15.22 -13.21 -2.81
N PRO A 44 16.17 -12.30 -3.07
CA PRO A 44 16.04 -11.30 -4.13
C PRO A 44 16.14 -11.89 -5.54
N GLY A 45 16.66 -13.11 -5.72
CA GLY A 45 16.90 -13.67 -7.05
C GLY A 45 17.78 -12.74 -7.90
N ASP A 46 17.34 -12.45 -9.13
CA ASP A 46 18.04 -11.55 -10.06
C ASP A 46 17.45 -10.12 -10.07
N THR A 47 16.65 -9.76 -9.06
CA THR A 47 16.14 -8.39 -8.89
C THR A 47 17.15 -7.49 -8.17
N ALA A 48 16.87 -6.19 -8.11
CA ALA A 48 17.67 -5.22 -7.37
C ALA A 48 17.34 -5.16 -5.86
N PHE A 49 16.47 -6.04 -5.36
CA PHE A 49 16.07 -6.03 -3.95
C PHE A 49 17.16 -6.61 -3.04
N VAL A 50 17.09 -6.27 -1.75
CA VAL A 50 18.00 -6.77 -0.72
C VAL A 50 17.27 -7.81 0.16
N PRO A 51 17.92 -8.92 0.57
CA PRO A 51 17.33 -9.85 1.53
C PRO A 51 16.93 -9.14 2.83
N GLY A 52 15.71 -9.38 3.31
CA GLY A 52 15.16 -8.76 4.51
C GLY A 52 14.56 -7.36 4.30
N GLU A 53 14.69 -6.78 3.11
CA GLU A 53 14.09 -5.49 2.76
C GLU A 53 12.55 -5.56 2.82
N GLN A 54 11.92 -4.47 3.28
CA GLN A 54 10.46 -4.32 3.27
C GLN A 54 10.05 -3.41 2.12
N VAL A 55 9.30 -3.96 1.18
CA VAL A 55 8.90 -3.29 -0.05
C VAL A 55 7.41 -3.50 -0.30
N GLY A 56 6.82 -2.61 -1.10
CA GLY A 56 5.43 -2.72 -1.50
C GLY A 56 5.19 -4.01 -2.29
N LYS A 57 4.14 -4.76 -1.94
CA LYS A 57 3.77 -6.01 -2.64
C LYS A 57 3.59 -5.81 -4.14
N TRP A 58 3.06 -4.66 -4.54
CA TRP A 58 2.88 -4.30 -5.95
C TRP A 58 4.22 -4.11 -6.66
N GLU A 59 5.19 -3.45 -6.03
CA GLU A 59 6.51 -3.18 -6.61
C GLU A 59 7.28 -4.47 -6.85
N VAL A 60 7.24 -5.42 -5.91
CA VAL A 60 7.90 -6.71 -6.09
C VAL A 60 7.24 -7.52 -7.20
N ARG A 61 5.91 -7.47 -7.32
CA ARG A 61 5.19 -8.13 -8.41
C ARG A 61 5.56 -7.53 -9.76
N GLU A 62 5.54 -6.21 -9.86
CA GLU A 62 5.90 -5.50 -11.08
C GLU A 62 7.36 -5.76 -11.49
N ALA A 63 8.29 -5.74 -10.54
CA ALA A 63 9.69 -6.07 -10.78
C ALA A 63 9.84 -7.51 -11.28
N ASN A 64 9.13 -8.47 -10.67
CA ASN A 64 9.13 -9.87 -11.09
C ASN A 64 8.48 -10.12 -12.45
N GLU A 65 7.49 -9.30 -12.84
CA GLU A 65 6.84 -9.36 -14.15
C GLU A 65 7.73 -8.78 -15.26
N LYS A 66 8.56 -7.78 -14.95
CA LYS A 66 9.52 -7.18 -15.89
C LYS A 66 10.75 -8.07 -16.16
N LEU A 67 11.00 -9.09 -15.33
CA LEU A 67 12.12 -10.02 -15.55
C LEU A 67 11.86 -10.94 -16.74
N ALA A 68 12.91 -11.20 -17.52
CA ALA A 68 12.90 -12.25 -18.54
C ALA A 68 12.60 -13.62 -17.90
N ALA A 69 11.94 -14.51 -18.64
CA ALA A 69 11.53 -15.84 -18.15
C ALA A 69 12.72 -16.72 -17.70
N SER A 70 13.93 -16.43 -18.17
CA SER A 70 15.17 -17.12 -17.80
C SER A 70 15.77 -16.66 -16.47
N LYS A 71 15.30 -15.56 -15.89
CA LYS A 71 15.81 -15.01 -14.63
C LYS A 71 15.02 -15.49 -13.42
N LYS A 72 15.71 -15.59 -12.28
CA LYS A 72 15.12 -15.98 -11.00
C LYS A 72 14.36 -14.79 -10.40
N LYS A 73 13.06 -14.98 -10.15
CA LYS A 73 12.19 -14.00 -9.51
C LYS A 73 12.52 -13.86 -8.02
N ALA A 74 12.29 -12.67 -7.46
CA ALA A 74 12.37 -12.45 -6.03
C ALA A 74 11.24 -13.19 -5.30
N SER A 75 11.59 -13.91 -4.24
CA SER A 75 10.65 -14.52 -3.30
C SER A 75 10.46 -13.61 -2.08
N PHE A 76 9.23 -13.56 -1.58
CA PHE A 76 8.86 -12.65 -0.52
C PHE A 76 7.75 -13.24 0.35
N GLU A 77 7.68 -12.75 1.59
CA GLU A 77 6.65 -13.12 2.57
C GLU A 77 5.81 -11.88 2.93
N PRO A 78 4.47 -11.99 2.93
CA PRO A 78 3.61 -10.88 3.32
C PRO A 78 3.77 -10.54 4.80
N ILE A 79 3.82 -9.25 5.11
CA ILE A 79 3.89 -8.74 6.48
C ILE A 79 2.55 -8.10 6.82
N LEU A 80 1.95 -8.53 7.93
CA LEU A 80 0.78 -7.85 8.47
C LEU A 80 1.22 -6.60 9.23
N GLN A 81 0.73 -5.44 8.81
CA GLN A 81 0.97 -4.16 9.48
C GLN A 81 -0.34 -3.62 10.05
N GLY A 82 -0.25 -2.95 11.20
CA GLY A 82 -1.37 -2.16 11.73
C GLY A 82 -1.72 -1.00 10.78
N ILE A 83 -2.98 -0.54 10.82
CA ILE A 83 -3.50 0.50 9.91
C ILE A 83 -2.65 1.79 9.93
N THR A 84 -2.17 2.22 11.09
CA THR A 84 -1.33 3.42 11.24
C THR A 84 0.00 3.26 10.50
N LYS A 85 0.66 2.10 10.67
CA LYS A 85 1.94 1.81 10.02
C LYS A 85 1.76 1.63 8.50
N ALA A 86 0.69 0.98 8.07
CA ALA A 86 0.34 0.85 6.66
C ALA A 86 0.06 2.22 6.01
N ALA A 87 -0.53 3.17 6.74
CA ALA A 87 -0.78 4.53 6.25
C ALA A 87 0.49 5.38 6.16
N LEU A 88 1.44 5.22 7.11
CA LEU A 88 2.73 5.91 7.09
C LEU A 88 3.66 5.40 5.98
N ASN A 89 3.53 4.13 5.59
CA ASN A 89 4.29 3.52 4.48
C ASN A 89 3.69 3.83 3.09
N SER A 90 2.92 4.91 2.96
CA SER A 90 2.43 5.36 1.65
C SER A 90 3.60 5.75 0.75
N LYS A 91 3.46 5.51 -0.56
CA LYS A 91 4.46 5.94 -1.57
C LYS A 91 4.62 7.45 -1.63
N SER A 92 3.53 8.18 -1.40
CA SER A 92 3.57 9.63 -1.34
C SER A 92 3.98 10.09 0.06
N PHE A 93 5.14 10.75 0.11
CA PHE A 93 5.60 11.37 1.35
C PHE A 93 4.75 12.58 1.74
N ILE A 94 4.13 13.27 0.78
CA ILE A 94 3.20 14.39 1.05
C ILE A 94 1.97 13.86 1.79
N SER A 95 1.39 12.76 1.30
CA SER A 95 0.28 12.08 1.96
C SER A 95 0.66 11.55 3.33
N ALA A 96 1.82 10.89 3.45
CA ALA A 96 2.29 10.34 4.72
C ALA A 96 2.52 11.46 5.76
N ALA A 97 3.19 12.55 5.37
CA ALA A 97 3.47 13.69 6.24
C ALA A 97 2.19 14.43 6.71
N SER A 98 1.13 14.41 5.89
CA SER A 98 -0.19 14.96 6.26
C SER A 98 -0.96 14.10 7.27
N PHE A 99 -0.59 12.83 7.43
CA PHE A 99 -1.24 11.92 8.37
C PHE A 99 -0.68 12.10 9.79
N GLN A 100 0.59 11.75 10.00
CA GLN A 100 1.30 11.85 11.28
C GLN A 100 2.82 11.96 11.04
N GLU A 101 3.59 12.23 12.09
CA GLU A 101 5.07 12.20 12.08
C GLU A 101 5.72 13.13 11.01
N THR A 102 5.10 14.28 10.73
CA THR A 102 5.46 15.21 9.64
C THR A 102 6.95 15.53 9.58
N THR A 103 7.59 15.87 10.69
CA THR A 103 9.03 16.19 10.73
C THR A 103 9.88 15.00 10.28
N ARG A 104 9.60 13.80 10.80
CA ARG A 104 10.37 12.58 10.45
C ARG A 104 10.22 12.25 8.97
N VAL A 105 8.99 12.25 8.46
CA VAL A 105 8.69 11.92 7.05
C VAL A 105 9.40 12.90 6.11
N LEU A 106 9.32 14.21 6.37
CA LEU A 106 9.96 15.21 5.52
C LEU A 106 11.49 15.13 5.56
N THR A 107 12.08 14.89 6.73
CA THR A 107 13.54 14.72 6.86
C THR A 107 14.02 13.49 6.11
N GLU A 108 13.36 12.33 6.27
CA GLU A 108 13.74 11.10 5.56
C GLU A 108 13.60 11.27 4.04
N SER A 109 12.54 11.90 3.57
CA SER A 109 12.33 12.17 2.14
C SER A 109 13.37 13.15 1.57
N ALA A 110 13.74 14.19 2.33
CA ALA A 110 14.77 15.13 1.91
C ALA A 110 16.15 14.46 1.79
N ILE A 111 16.51 13.59 2.75
CA ILE A 111 17.77 12.84 2.71
C ILE A 111 17.80 11.89 1.51
N LYS A 112 16.66 11.25 1.19
CA LYS A 112 16.53 10.33 0.06
C LYS A 112 16.40 11.03 -1.30
N GLY A 113 16.18 12.35 -1.32
CA GLY A 113 15.83 13.08 -2.54
C GLY A 113 14.52 12.56 -3.16
N ALA A 114 13.54 12.20 -2.33
CA ALA A 114 12.30 11.58 -2.79
C ALA A 114 11.45 12.56 -3.62
N GLU A 115 10.89 12.06 -4.71
CA GLU A 115 9.96 12.78 -5.57
C GLU A 115 8.54 12.20 -5.43
N ASP A 116 7.52 13.06 -5.54
CA ASP A 116 6.10 12.67 -5.44
C ASP A 116 5.40 12.91 -6.77
N ASN A 117 4.78 11.85 -7.31
CA ASN A 117 4.13 11.89 -8.63
C ASN A 117 2.65 12.29 -8.57
N PHE A 118 2.10 12.59 -7.39
CA PHE A 118 0.69 13.00 -7.23
C PHE A 118 -0.32 11.99 -7.82
N GLU A 119 -0.08 10.69 -7.65
CA GLU A 119 -0.96 9.64 -8.18
C GLU A 119 -2.19 9.36 -7.30
N GLY A 120 -2.18 9.85 -6.05
CA GLY A 120 -3.21 9.55 -5.06
C GLY A 120 -4.27 10.66 -4.89
N LEU A 121 -5.19 10.43 -3.96
CA LEU A 121 -6.29 11.36 -3.71
C LEU A 121 -5.84 12.58 -2.88
N LYS A 122 -5.05 12.35 -1.82
CA LYS A 122 -4.72 13.39 -0.83
C LYS A 122 -3.74 14.41 -1.40
N GLU A 123 -2.75 13.94 -2.14
CA GLU A 123 -1.73 14.78 -2.78
C GLU A 123 -2.38 15.76 -3.76
N ASN A 124 -3.31 15.26 -4.60
CA ASN A 124 -4.05 16.10 -5.52
C ASN A 124 -4.95 17.12 -4.80
N ILE A 125 -5.59 16.73 -3.69
CA ILE A 125 -6.38 17.67 -2.87
C ILE A 125 -5.49 18.78 -2.30
N ILE A 126 -4.34 18.42 -1.72
CA ILE A 126 -3.41 19.37 -1.09
C ILE A 126 -2.89 20.40 -2.10
N VAL A 127 -2.59 19.96 -3.33
CA VAL A 127 -2.10 20.83 -4.40
C VAL A 127 -3.23 21.58 -5.14
N GLY A 128 -4.49 21.19 -4.94
CA GLY A 128 -5.65 21.79 -5.60
C GLY A 128 -5.90 21.29 -7.02
N ARG A 129 -5.44 20.07 -7.36
CA ARG A 129 -5.73 19.39 -8.63
C ARG A 129 -6.97 18.51 -8.51
N LYS A 130 -7.60 18.18 -9.65
CA LYS A 130 -8.67 17.18 -9.67
C LYS A 130 -8.13 15.83 -9.19
N ILE A 131 -8.89 15.17 -8.33
CA ILE A 131 -8.51 13.85 -7.81
C ILE A 131 -8.68 12.75 -8.87
N PRO A 132 -7.85 11.69 -8.85
CA PRO A 132 -7.95 10.54 -9.75
C PRO A 132 -9.10 9.59 -9.35
N ALA A 133 -10.28 10.13 -9.09
CA ALA A 133 -11.50 9.40 -8.74
C ALA A 133 -12.73 10.08 -9.33
N GLY A 134 -13.81 9.32 -9.54
CA GLY A 134 -15.08 9.84 -10.06
C GLY A 134 -14.92 10.52 -11.41
N THR A 135 -15.34 11.79 -11.52
CA THR A 135 -15.25 12.58 -12.76
C THR A 135 -13.81 12.88 -13.19
N GLY A 136 -12.86 12.91 -12.27
CA GLY A 136 -11.45 13.16 -12.58
C GLY A 136 -10.80 12.04 -13.41
N LEU A 137 -11.22 10.79 -13.22
CA LEU A 137 -10.74 9.64 -14.01
C LEU A 137 -11.18 9.67 -15.47
N ALA A 138 -12.35 10.25 -15.75
CA ALA A 138 -12.92 10.26 -17.10
C ALA A 138 -12.17 11.18 -18.07
N GLU A 139 -11.52 12.23 -17.56
CA GLU A 139 -10.68 13.14 -18.35
C GLU A 139 -9.28 12.55 -18.61
N THR A 140 -8.67 11.91 -17.61
CA THR A 140 -7.32 11.33 -17.75
C THR A 140 -7.27 10.18 -18.77
N LYS A 141 -8.38 9.44 -18.98
CA LYS A 141 -8.46 8.39 -20.01
C LYS A 141 -8.66 8.92 -21.44
N ARG A 142 -8.91 10.23 -21.61
CA ARG A 142 -9.14 10.88 -22.92
C ARG A 142 -7.94 11.67 -23.43
N ALA A 143 -6.93 11.89 -22.57
CA ALA A 143 -5.65 12.50 -22.91
C ALA A 143 -4.62 11.40 -23.18
#